data_AF-B9KEM2-F1
#
_entry.id   AF-B9KEM2-F1
#
_cell.length_a   1.000
_cell.length_b   1.000
_cell.length_c   1.000
_cell.angle_alpha   90.00
_cell.angle_beta   90.00
_cell.angle_gamma   90.00
#
_symmetry.space_group_name_H-M   'P 1'
#
loop_
_entity.id
_entity.type
_entity.pdbx_description
1 polymer ?
#
loop_
_entity_poly.entity_id
_entity_poly.type
_entity_poly.pdbx_seq_one_letter_code
_entity_poly.pdbx_strand_id
1 'polypeptide(L)'
;MVNICDLKKEPIINYPTFWDYKVVFEADVDALEVFTQILNEREFKYKISNTSKQGTYKSYLLSVYVDSKSDRLNIFNQLKNKAKFVL
;
A
#
# COMPACT_ATOMS: atom_id res chain seq x y z
N MET A 1 -22.80 -16.91 27.66
CA MET A 1 -23.11 -16.78 26.22
C MET A 1 -22.23 -15.66 25.66
N VAL A 2 -21.21 -16.00 24.89
CA VAL A 2 -20.41 -14.99 24.18
C VAL A 2 -21.23 -14.50 22.99
N ASN A 3 -21.70 -13.26 23.07
CA ASN A 3 -22.44 -12.62 21.98
C ASN A 3 -21.44 -12.29 20.86
N ILE A 4 -21.35 -13.17 19.86
CA ILE A 4 -20.53 -13.02 18.64
C ILE A 4 -21.00 -11.81 17.78
N CYS A 5 -22.09 -11.16 18.15
CA CYS A 5 -22.73 -10.08 17.38
C CYS A 5 -22.14 -8.66 17.61
N ASP A 6 -21.17 -8.45 18.50
CA ASP A 6 -20.50 -7.14 18.70
C ASP A 6 -19.20 -6.97 17.88
N LEU A 7 -18.97 -7.83 16.88
CA LEU A 7 -17.77 -7.77 16.02
C LEU A 7 -17.90 -6.78 14.85
N LYS A 8 -18.83 -5.81 14.93
CA LYS A 8 -18.92 -4.67 13.99
C LYS A 8 -18.14 -3.45 14.48
N LYS A 9 -17.16 -3.61 15.36
CA LYS A 9 -16.19 -2.55 15.59
C LYS A 9 -15.20 -2.58 14.44
N GLU A 10 -15.35 -1.64 13.50
CA GLU A 10 -14.27 -1.30 12.58
C GLU A 10 -12.96 -1.20 13.38
N PRO A 11 -11.84 -1.75 12.89
CA PRO A 11 -10.59 -1.70 13.62
C PRO A 11 -10.26 -0.25 13.94
N ILE A 12 -10.10 0.05 15.24
CA ILE A 12 -9.68 1.38 15.71
C ILE A 12 -8.20 1.49 15.36
N ILE A 13 -7.92 2.09 14.20
CA ILE A 13 -6.56 2.38 13.77
C ILE A 13 -6.15 3.69 14.43
N ASN A 14 -5.13 3.64 15.28
CA ASN A 14 -4.53 4.83 15.85
C ASN A 14 -3.59 5.43 14.79
N TYR A 15 -3.95 6.62 14.33
CA TYR A 15 -3.12 7.41 13.43
C TYR A 15 -2.33 8.46 14.24
N PRO A 16 -1.14 8.89 13.76
CA PRO A 16 -0.47 8.44 12.56
C PRO A 16 0.21 7.06 12.72
N THR A 17 0.22 6.26 11.66
CA THR A 17 0.84 4.93 11.66
C THR A 17 1.51 4.61 10.34
N PHE A 18 2.47 3.69 10.34
CA PHE A 18 3.03 3.15 9.10
C PHE A 18 2.08 2.10 8.54
N TRP A 19 1.64 2.33 7.30
CA TRP A 19 0.79 1.41 6.56
C TRP A 19 1.58 0.73 5.45
N ASP A 20 1.66 -0.60 5.49
CA ASP A 20 2.26 -1.40 4.44
C ASP A 20 1.24 -1.72 3.35
N TYR A 21 1.54 -1.31 2.12
CA TYR A 21 0.81 -1.67 0.91
C TYR A 21 1.62 -2.66 0.11
N LYS A 22 0.97 -3.66 -0.46
CA LYS A 22 1.59 -4.54 -1.43
C LYS A 22 1.17 -4.12 -2.83
N VAL A 23 2.14 -3.60 -3.58
CA VAL A 23 1.94 -3.02 -4.91
C VAL A 23 2.60 -3.94 -5.93
N VAL A 24 1.87 -4.31 -6.97
CA VAL A 24 2.39 -5.16 -8.05
C VAL A 24 2.45 -4.34 -9.33
N PHE A 25 3.67 -4.22 -9.85
CA PHE A 25 3.97 -3.56 -11.12
C PHE A 25 4.40 -4.58 -12.16
N GLU A 26 4.30 -4.19 -13.42
CA GLU A 26 4.96 -4.90 -14.50
C GLU A 26 6.48 -4.71 -14.37
N ALA A 27 7.27 -5.69 -14.82
CA ALA A 27 8.70 -5.67 -14.61
C ALA A 27 9.44 -4.54 -15.34
N ASP A 28 8.80 -3.97 -16.36
CA ASP A 28 9.25 -2.82 -17.16
C ASP A 28 8.95 -1.47 -16.49
N VAL A 29 8.07 -1.44 -15.48
CA VAL A 29 7.67 -0.20 -14.81
C VAL A 29 8.61 0.11 -13.64
N ASP A 30 9.07 1.35 -13.58
CA ASP A 30 9.90 1.85 -12.49
C ASP A 30 9.06 2.22 -11.27
N ALA A 31 8.91 1.25 -10.36
CA ALA A 31 8.11 1.42 -9.15
C ALA A 31 8.61 2.57 -8.26
N LEU A 32 9.92 2.81 -8.21
CA LEU A 32 10.50 3.90 -7.44
C LEU A 32 9.99 5.26 -7.94
N GLU A 33 10.03 5.50 -9.25
CA GLU A 33 9.53 6.74 -9.84
C GLU A 33 8.04 6.95 -9.53
N VAL A 34 7.24 5.88 -9.64
CA VAL A 34 5.82 5.91 -9.30
C VAL A 34 5.61 6.27 -7.82
N PHE A 35 6.36 5.66 -6.90
CA PHE A 35 6.26 5.97 -5.48
C PHE A 35 6.67 7.39 -5.19
N THR A 36 7.77 7.87 -5.75
CA THR A 36 8.22 9.26 -5.61
C THR A 36 7.22 10.24 -6.21
N GLN A 37 6.53 9.92 -7.31
CA GLN A 37 5.47 10.78 -7.84
C GLN A 37 4.25 10.86 -6.92
N ILE A 38 3.82 9.72 -6.35
CA ILE A 38 2.61 9.65 -5.50
C ILE A 38 2.86 10.23 -4.11
N LEU A 39 4.01 9.91 -3.53
CA LEU A 39 4.35 10.23 -2.14
C LEU A 39 5.16 11.52 -2.04
N ASN A 40 5.78 11.96 -3.14
CA ASN A 40 6.53 13.20 -3.25
C ASN A 40 7.59 13.30 -2.13
N GLU A 41 7.44 14.25 -1.20
CA GLU A 41 8.34 14.46 -0.06
C GLU A 41 7.98 13.66 1.20
N ARG A 42 6.99 12.76 1.13
CA ARG A 42 6.53 12.02 2.31
C ARG A 42 7.52 10.91 2.68
N GLU A 43 7.67 10.64 3.97
CA GLU A 43 8.51 9.53 4.41
C GLU A 43 7.86 8.18 4.04
N PHE A 44 8.49 7.47 3.11
CA PHE A 44 8.10 6.12 2.73
C PHE A 44 9.31 5.20 2.59
N LYS A 45 9.05 3.91 2.77
CA LYS A 45 10.04 2.84 2.57
C LYS A 45 9.43 1.84 1.63
N TYR A 46 10.21 1.33 0.68
CA TYR A 46 9.75 0.24 -0.17
C TYR A 46 10.80 -0.85 -0.27
N LYS A 47 10.34 -2.08 -0.45
CA LYS A 47 11.19 -3.26 -0.65
C LYS A 47 10.61 -4.15 -1.72
N ILE A 48 11.47 -4.70 -2.57
CA ILE A 48 11.06 -5.74 -3.53
C ILE A 48 10.80 -6.99 -2.72
N SER A 49 9.57 -7.47 -2.78
CA SER A 49 9.12 -8.60 -1.97
C SER A 49 9.17 -9.90 -2.74
N ASN A 50 8.77 -9.87 -4.02
CA ASN A 50 8.78 -11.05 -4.87
C ASN A 50 8.79 -10.66 -6.33
N THR A 51 9.52 -11.39 -7.15
CA THR A 51 9.46 -11.27 -8.62
C THR A 51 8.75 -12.51 -9.16
N SER A 52 7.83 -12.31 -10.10
CA SER A 52 7.09 -13.40 -10.74
C SER A 52 8.05 -14.38 -11.40
N LYS A 53 7.71 -15.68 -11.40
CA LYS A 53 8.54 -16.76 -11.98
C LYS A 53 8.86 -16.53 -13.46
N GLN A 54 7.97 -15.85 -14.18
CA GLN A 54 8.14 -15.52 -15.60
C GLN A 54 8.83 -14.16 -15.83
N GLY A 55 9.16 -13.42 -14.76
CA GLY A 55 9.78 -12.10 -14.85
C GLY A 55 8.83 -10.99 -15.33
N THR A 56 7.54 -11.25 -15.55
CA THR A 56 6.59 -10.25 -16.06
C THR A 56 6.14 -9.23 -15.01
N TYR A 57 6.09 -9.63 -13.74
CA TYR A 57 5.58 -8.80 -12.65
C TYR A 57 6.54 -8.77 -11.47
N LYS A 58 6.64 -7.61 -10.83
CA LYS A 58 7.42 -7.38 -9.61
C LYS A 58 6.48 -6.88 -8.51
N SER A 59 6.52 -7.56 -7.38
CA SER A 59 5.78 -7.20 -6.17
C SER A 59 6.67 -6.40 -5.23
N TYR A 60 6.17 -5.25 -4.81
CA TYR A 60 6.81 -4.32 -3.90
C TYR A 60 5.97 -4.21 -2.65
N LEU A 61 6.62 -4.15 -1.49
CA LEU A 61 6.00 -3.76 -0.24
C LEU A 61 6.40 -2.32 0.03
N LEU A 62 5.41 -1.45 0.11
CA LEU A 62 5.54 -0.01 0.31
C LEU A 62 4.96 0.35 1.67
N SER A 63 5.83 0.69 2.62
CA SER A 63 5.49 1.21 3.94
C SER A 63 5.39 2.74 3.87
N VAL A 64 4.19 3.30 4.07
CA VAL A 64 3.94 4.74 4.01
C VAL A 64 3.45 5.23 5.36
N TYR A 65 3.94 6.38 5.79
CA TYR A 65 3.37 7.06 6.96
C TYR A 65 2.02 7.68 6.60
N VAL A 66 0.94 7.21 7.24
CA VAL A 66 -0.42 7.71 7.05
C VAL A 66 -0.91 8.41 8.32
N ASP A 67 -1.39 9.64 8.15
CA ASP A 67 -1.85 10.47 9.26
C ASP A 67 -3.36 10.32 9.55
N SER A 68 -4.11 9.75 8.60
CA SER A 68 -5.57 9.59 8.72
C SER A 68 -6.11 8.52 7.77
N LYS A 69 -7.35 8.06 8.03
CA LYS A 69 -8.07 7.11 7.15
C LYS A 69 -8.22 7.65 5.72
N SER A 70 -8.55 8.93 5.58
CA SER A 70 -8.68 9.59 4.27
C SER A 70 -7.37 9.60 3.50
N ASP A 71 -6.27 9.86 4.21
CA ASP A 71 -4.93 9.91 3.65
C ASP A 71 -4.46 8.53 3.17
N ARG A 72 -4.70 7.49 4.00
CA ARG A 72 -4.55 6.09 3.63
C ARG A 72 -5.31 5.74 2.34
N LEU A 73 -6.61 6.09 2.27
CA LEU A 73 -7.44 5.82 1.10
C LEU A 73 -6.97 6.57 -0.14
N ASN A 74 -6.52 7.82 0.01
CA ASN A 74 -6.00 8.61 -1.09
C ASN A 74 -4.73 7.98 -1.68
N ILE A 75 -3.78 7.56 -0.83
CA ILE A 75 -2.57 6.85 -1.26
C ILE A 75 -2.94 5.54 -1.98
N PHE A 76 -3.83 4.74 -1.40
CA PHE A 76 -4.29 3.50 -2.03
C PHE A 76 -4.88 3.73 -3.41
N ASN A 77 -5.73 4.76 -3.57
CA ASN A 77 -6.35 5.08 -4.85
C ASN A 77 -5.33 5.55 -5.90
N GLN A 78 -4.37 6.38 -5.50
CA GLN A 78 -3.29 6.82 -6.39
C GLN A 78 -2.39 5.65 -6.83
N LEU A 79 -2.03 4.77 -5.89
CA LEU A 79 -1.27 3.55 -6.20
C LEU A 79 -2.07 2.65 -7.15
N LYS A 80 -3.37 2.47 -6.91
CA LYS A 80 -4.23 1.64 -7.75
C LYS A 80 -4.36 2.15 -9.18
N ASN A 81 -4.25 3.46 -9.39
CA ASN A 81 -4.29 4.06 -10.71
C ASN A 81 -3.00 3.83 -11.51
N LYS A 82 -1.86 3.71 -10.82
CA LYS A 82 -0.53 3.54 -11.45
C LYS A 82 -0.06 2.08 -11.48
N ALA A 83 -0.44 1.28 -10.49
CA ALA A 83 -0.07 -0.13 -10.36
C ALA A 83 -1.13 -1.04 -10.98
N LYS A 84 -0.73 -2.26 -11.35
CA LYS A 84 -1.68 -3.28 -11.83
C LYS A 84 -2.54 -3.81 -10.68
N PHE A 85 -1.91 -4.02 -9.53
CA PHE A 85 -2.60 -4.49 -8.32
C PHE A 85 -2.05 -3.80 -7.09
N VAL A 86 -2.94 -3.51 -6.14
CA VAL A 86 -2.62 -3.00 -4.81
C VAL A 86 -3.44 -3.78 -3.79
N LEU A 87 -2.78 -4.29 -2.76
CA LEU A 87 -3.32 -5.10 -1.67
C LEU A 87 -2.96 -4.47 -0.33
#